data_AF-A0A6P8K2K9-F1
#
_entry.id   AF-A0A6P8K2K9-F1
#
_cell.length_a   1.000
_cell.length_b   1.000
_cell.length_c   1.000
_cell.angle_alpha   90.00
_cell.angle_beta   90.00
_cell.angle_gamma   90.00
#
_symmetry.space_group_name_H-M   'P 1'
#
loop_
_entity.id
_entity.type
_entity.pdbx_description
1 polymer ?
#
loop_
_entity_poly.entity_id
_entity_poly.type
_entity_poly.pdbx_seq_one_letter_code
_entity_poly.pdbx_strand_id
1 'polypeptide(L)'
;MLRNGQNQAQLLARSLGQLARGMASSKRVSSKKQDLKPKLPKPPTVEMPMEEPLNANYLSKTLGSSYRVWAAALEKHPELKTLKRKDLLNSYDTLKSLDYSVDDIIAKPMIIYYGATTLANRHSVLQECGFHNVTVQTLAKYVTVVNKPIEVLKSHSYIPFDLKVAERLAGYFKNIKLPVDLRELESETLTLKSLRQSLLNAYLRERLQMDDNDLQKLWRVYTRIRHKSFRAVQDTIELLTKEFHFPIERLRKNSFLLYSEADNVRRILREVPTIDSQDIREIGFRRPKILMSTCDSLKQTLQHVHAFGISEDAVLRCLEVLTLGPDTVLERLRDLQEIEEFQVLGTNPRVLRLVHYQNKARLRLDYLNQLRVRCASLHILSCGSEAFAKFARDGSDRTKGRDIVVYLGNVLGKDVQVLRNLLSRHPNWCHIPLLHVKQCLEYLRSKKFKLSEIFANIHLLLYPIKRIEEKMLLLQSPDAQEDLQLPVTNFDSLSNNEILTLILYLIESEFHFTGDGIWTEQHTHHVENFNNLLPDFPESLNKVYKYGVKPADKMIMERL
;
A
#
# COMPACT_ATOMS: atom_id res chain seq x y z
N MET A 1 -75.81 49.95 -2.00
CA MET A 1 -75.29 48.57 -2.17
C MET A 1 -74.09 48.39 -1.25
N LEU A 2 -73.93 47.19 -0.71
CA LEU A 2 -73.36 46.88 0.61
C LEU A 2 -71.82 46.98 0.75
N ARG A 3 -71.42 47.52 1.91
CA ARG A 3 -70.29 47.19 2.81
C ARG A 3 -68.81 47.30 2.37
N ASN A 4 -68.12 48.15 3.13
CA ASN A 4 -66.67 48.29 3.35
C ASN A 4 -65.94 46.99 3.73
N GLY A 5 -64.63 46.99 3.41
CA GLY A 5 -63.59 46.54 4.34
C GLY A 5 -62.73 45.37 3.88
N GLN A 6 -61.42 45.51 4.06
CA GLN A 6 -60.39 44.46 4.05
C GLN A 6 -60.00 43.91 2.68
N ASN A 7 -59.01 44.55 2.05
CA ASN A 7 -57.89 43.85 1.39
C ASN A 7 -56.67 44.77 1.14
N GLN A 8 -56.40 45.67 2.09
CA GLN A 8 -55.14 46.40 2.23
C GLN A 8 -54.02 45.57 2.91
N ALA A 9 -54.17 44.24 3.00
CA ALA A 9 -53.28 43.38 3.78
C ALA A 9 -52.47 42.34 2.99
N GLN A 10 -52.62 42.22 1.66
CA GLN A 10 -51.96 41.13 0.92
C GLN A 10 -51.11 41.53 -0.28
N LEU A 11 -50.95 42.83 -0.56
CA LEU A 11 -50.03 43.34 -1.59
C LEU A 11 -48.83 44.14 -1.04
N LEU A 12 -48.75 44.32 0.28
CA LEU A 12 -47.59 44.91 0.99
C LEU A 12 -46.53 43.87 1.42
N ALA A 13 -46.73 42.58 1.12
CA ALA A 13 -45.80 41.51 1.50
C ALA A 13 -44.80 41.09 0.41
N ARG A 14 -44.77 41.76 -0.76
CA ARG A 14 -43.90 41.35 -1.88
C ARG A 14 -43.06 42.44 -2.55
N SER A 15 -43.01 43.66 -2.00
CA SER A 15 -42.19 44.74 -2.59
C SER A 15 -41.47 45.66 -1.59
N LEU A 16 -41.42 45.30 -0.29
CA LEU A 16 -40.70 46.04 0.76
C LEU A 16 -39.82 45.10 1.62
N GLY A 17 -38.87 44.42 0.97
CA GLY A 17 -37.76 43.74 1.64
C GLY A 17 -36.37 44.15 1.13
N GLN A 18 -36.31 45.04 0.11
CA GLN A 18 -35.07 45.39 -0.60
C GLN A 18 -34.66 46.87 -0.50
N LEU A 19 -35.34 47.72 0.27
CA LEU A 19 -34.95 49.12 0.46
C LEU A 19 -35.18 49.57 1.90
N ALA A 20 -34.38 49.05 2.82
CA ALA A 20 -34.22 49.61 4.16
C ALA A 20 -32.75 49.51 4.61
N ARG A 21 -31.95 50.47 4.13
CA ARG A 21 -31.00 51.28 4.91
C ARG A 21 -30.07 52.04 3.97
N GLY A 22 -30.56 53.17 3.48
CA GLY A 22 -29.75 54.22 2.91
C GLY A 22 -29.24 55.18 3.99
N MET A 23 -28.12 55.82 3.66
CA MET A 23 -27.47 56.99 4.27
C MET A 23 -26.26 56.74 5.17
N ALA A 24 -25.10 56.81 4.49
CA ALA A 24 -23.83 57.45 4.86
C ALA A 24 -23.95 58.52 5.97
N SER A 25 -22.96 58.84 6.80
CA SER A 25 -21.49 58.78 6.79
C SER A 25 -21.06 58.85 8.28
N SER A 26 -19.91 58.40 8.80
CA SER A 26 -18.52 58.74 8.48
C SER A 26 -17.61 57.98 9.48
N LYS A 27 -16.43 57.55 9.01
CA LYS A 27 -15.20 57.17 9.78
C LYS A 27 -15.31 56.34 11.07
N ARG A 28 -14.86 55.07 11.01
CA ARG A 28 -13.68 54.58 11.76
C ARG A 28 -13.31 53.15 11.35
N VAL A 29 -12.01 52.95 11.16
CA VAL A 29 -11.33 51.70 10.78
C VAL A 29 -11.33 50.73 11.96
N SER A 30 -11.81 49.49 11.76
CA SER A 30 -11.34 48.34 12.55
C SER A 30 -11.58 47.02 11.82
N SER A 31 -10.47 46.40 11.45
CA SER A 31 -10.35 45.04 10.93
C SER A 31 -10.75 43.98 11.97
N LYS A 32 -11.66 43.06 11.62
CA LYS A 32 -11.86 41.79 12.33
C LYS A 32 -11.64 40.62 11.37
N LYS A 33 -10.45 40.02 11.48
CA LYS A 33 -10.13 38.68 10.96
C LYS A 33 -10.96 37.66 11.74
N GLN A 34 -11.77 36.86 11.05
CA GLN A 34 -12.38 35.67 11.62
C GLN A 34 -11.39 34.51 11.54
N ASP A 35 -11.09 33.93 12.70
CA ASP A 35 -10.18 32.81 12.90
C ASP A 35 -10.69 31.53 12.23
N LEU A 36 -10.10 31.20 11.08
CA LEU A 36 -10.19 29.89 10.45
C LEU A 36 -9.30 28.91 11.23
N LYS A 37 -9.92 28.04 12.03
CA LYS A 37 -9.27 26.82 12.56
C LYS A 37 -8.70 26.01 11.39
N PRO A 38 -7.42 25.60 11.40
CA PRO A 38 -6.93 24.63 10.43
C PRO A 38 -7.51 23.26 10.81
N LYS A 39 -8.62 22.88 10.17
CA LYS A 39 -9.07 21.48 10.15
C LYS A 39 -8.07 20.71 9.29
N LEU A 40 -7.50 19.64 9.84
CA LEU A 40 -6.82 18.62 9.04
C LEU A 40 -7.77 18.18 7.90
N PRO A 41 -7.25 17.89 6.69
CA PRO A 41 -8.08 17.44 5.59
C PRO A 41 -8.89 16.22 6.04
N LYS A 42 -10.21 16.26 5.91
CA LYS A 42 -11.01 15.04 5.99
C LYS A 42 -10.50 14.09 4.89
N PRO A 43 -10.22 12.81 5.21
CA PRO A 43 -9.77 11.87 4.18
C PRO A 43 -10.82 11.80 3.07
N PRO A 44 -10.40 11.67 1.80
CA PRO A 44 -11.35 11.49 0.72
C PRO A 44 -12.15 10.22 0.99
N THR A 45 -13.47 10.34 1.11
CA THR A 45 -14.39 9.22 0.95
C THR A 45 -14.29 8.76 -0.50
N VAL A 46 -13.26 7.99 -0.80
CA VAL A 46 -13.19 7.25 -2.05
C VAL A 46 -14.17 6.10 -1.87
N GLU A 47 -15.41 6.24 -2.29
CA GLU A 47 -16.31 5.09 -2.33
C GLU A 47 -15.68 4.01 -3.20
N MET A 48 -15.57 2.78 -2.68
CA MET A 48 -15.30 1.65 -3.59
C MET A 48 -16.55 1.51 -4.43
N PRO A 49 -16.48 1.59 -5.76
CA PRO A 49 -17.61 1.22 -6.57
C PRO A 49 -17.91 -0.24 -6.26
N MET A 50 -19.04 -0.53 -5.61
CA MET A 50 -19.57 -1.88 -5.61
C MET A 50 -19.92 -2.18 -7.06
N GLU A 51 -19.03 -2.87 -7.78
CA GLU A 51 -19.33 -3.33 -9.13
C GLU A 51 -20.51 -4.30 -9.04
N GLU A 52 -21.66 -3.86 -9.54
CA GLU A 52 -22.82 -4.71 -9.74
C GLU A 52 -22.43 -5.98 -10.54
N PRO A 53 -22.94 -7.15 -10.13
CA PRO A 53 -22.63 -8.42 -10.78
C PRO A 53 -23.03 -8.40 -12.25
N LEU A 54 -22.33 -9.21 -13.04
CA LEU A 54 -22.62 -9.31 -14.47
C LEU A 54 -24.02 -9.89 -14.68
N ASN A 55 -24.81 -9.20 -15.51
CA ASN A 55 -26.17 -9.61 -15.87
C ASN A 55 -26.33 -9.62 -17.40
N ALA A 56 -27.35 -10.33 -17.88
CA ALA A 56 -27.57 -10.50 -19.32
C ALA A 56 -27.86 -9.18 -20.06
N ASN A 57 -28.45 -8.19 -19.39
CA ASN A 57 -28.65 -6.85 -19.96
C ASN A 57 -27.32 -6.15 -20.22
N TYR A 58 -26.41 -6.17 -19.26
CA TYR A 58 -25.08 -5.59 -19.39
C TYR A 58 -24.30 -6.28 -20.52
N LEU A 59 -24.30 -7.61 -20.57
CA LEU A 59 -23.60 -8.38 -21.60
C LEU A 59 -24.15 -8.10 -23.01
N SER A 60 -25.48 -8.11 -23.17
CA SER A 60 -26.13 -7.80 -24.46
C SER A 60 -25.81 -6.39 -24.95
N LYS A 61 -25.81 -5.40 -24.05
CA LYS A 61 -25.50 -4.01 -24.39
C LYS A 61 -24.02 -3.79 -24.72
N THR A 62 -23.13 -4.50 -24.02
CA THR A 62 -21.68 -4.22 -24.06
C THR A 62 -20.95 -5.07 -25.09
N LEU A 63 -21.28 -6.37 -25.15
CA LEU A 63 -20.65 -7.33 -26.06
C LEU A 63 -21.45 -7.50 -27.36
N GLY A 64 -22.72 -7.09 -27.36
CA GLY A 64 -23.68 -7.36 -28.44
C GLY A 64 -24.46 -8.66 -28.24
N SER A 65 -25.19 -9.09 -29.27
CA SER A 65 -26.12 -10.23 -29.24
C SER A 65 -27.36 -10.01 -28.36
N SER A 66 -28.26 -11.00 -28.33
CA SER A 66 -29.57 -10.89 -27.68
C SER A 66 -29.51 -11.20 -26.17
N TYR A 67 -30.36 -10.51 -25.41
CA TYR A 67 -30.56 -10.77 -23.98
C TYR A 67 -30.82 -12.26 -23.69
N ARG A 68 -31.67 -12.91 -24.49
CA ARG A 68 -32.05 -14.33 -24.29
C ARG A 68 -30.85 -15.27 -24.36
N VAL A 69 -29.93 -15.01 -25.29
CA VAL A 69 -28.73 -15.82 -25.49
C VAL A 69 -27.77 -15.67 -24.31
N TRP A 70 -27.54 -14.44 -23.84
CA TRP A 70 -26.72 -14.22 -22.65
C TRP A 70 -27.37 -14.72 -21.37
N ALA A 71 -28.70 -14.64 -21.26
CA ALA A 71 -29.44 -15.20 -20.13
C ALA A 71 -29.25 -16.72 -20.05
N ALA A 72 -29.41 -17.43 -21.18
CA ALA A 72 -29.16 -18.87 -21.25
C ALA A 72 -27.70 -19.23 -20.97
N ALA A 73 -26.74 -18.42 -21.46
CA ALA A 73 -25.32 -18.62 -21.18
C ALA A 73 -24.99 -18.45 -19.69
N LEU A 74 -25.55 -17.43 -19.02
CA LEU A 74 -25.37 -17.19 -17.58
C LEU A 74 -26.10 -18.20 -16.69
N GLU A 75 -27.18 -18.81 -17.18
CA GLU A 75 -27.88 -19.90 -16.49
C GLU A 75 -27.05 -21.19 -16.55
N LYS A 76 -26.50 -21.51 -17.72
CA LYS A 76 -25.62 -22.67 -17.92
C LYS A 76 -24.26 -22.53 -17.24
N HIS A 77 -23.76 -21.30 -17.13
CA HIS A 77 -22.45 -20.97 -16.58
C HIS A 77 -22.58 -19.85 -15.54
N PRO A 78 -23.13 -20.16 -14.35
CA PRO A 78 -23.38 -19.17 -13.30
C PRO A 78 -22.11 -18.52 -12.78
N GLU A 79 -20.96 -19.18 -12.94
CA GLU A 79 -19.66 -18.66 -12.53
C GLU A 79 -19.45 -17.26 -13.12
N LEU A 80 -19.77 -17.06 -14.41
CA LEU A 80 -19.55 -15.81 -15.15
C LEU A 80 -20.09 -14.56 -14.44
N LYS A 81 -21.08 -14.68 -13.54
CA LYS A 81 -21.62 -13.57 -12.74
C LYS A 81 -20.60 -12.99 -11.75
N THR A 82 -19.58 -13.77 -11.37
CA THR A 82 -18.53 -13.41 -10.40
C THR A 82 -17.37 -12.64 -11.01
N LEU A 83 -17.30 -12.57 -12.34
CA LEU A 83 -16.19 -11.91 -13.03
C LEU A 83 -16.34 -10.38 -12.93
N LYS A 84 -15.23 -9.66 -12.66
CA LYS A 84 -15.22 -8.20 -12.65
C LYS A 84 -15.50 -7.63 -14.04
N ARG A 85 -16.21 -6.50 -14.12
CA ARG A 85 -16.60 -5.90 -15.42
C ARG A 85 -15.38 -5.53 -16.26
N LYS A 86 -14.33 -5.02 -15.62
CA LYS A 86 -13.05 -4.68 -16.27
C LYS A 86 -12.35 -5.89 -16.87
N ASP A 87 -12.32 -7.02 -16.16
CA ASP A 87 -11.64 -8.24 -16.63
C ASP A 87 -12.38 -8.89 -17.80
N LEU A 88 -13.72 -8.82 -17.79
CA LEU A 88 -14.56 -9.22 -18.91
C LEU A 88 -14.25 -8.39 -20.16
N LEU A 89 -14.25 -7.06 -20.05
CA LEU A 89 -13.98 -6.15 -21.16
C LEU A 89 -12.60 -6.38 -21.77
N ASN A 90 -11.56 -6.45 -20.93
CA ASN A 90 -10.20 -6.69 -21.40
C ASN A 90 -10.09 -8.01 -22.18
N SER A 91 -10.74 -9.07 -21.68
CA SER A 91 -10.71 -10.38 -22.33
C SER A 91 -11.50 -10.39 -23.64
N TYR A 92 -12.64 -9.71 -23.68
CA TYR A 92 -13.44 -9.53 -24.89
C TYR A 92 -12.70 -8.71 -25.95
N ASP A 93 -12.15 -7.56 -25.59
CA ASP A 93 -11.40 -6.69 -26.51
C ASP A 93 -10.19 -7.42 -27.09
N THR A 94 -9.53 -8.25 -26.28
CA THR A 94 -8.45 -9.13 -26.76
C THR A 94 -8.96 -10.15 -27.77
N LEU A 95 -10.04 -10.87 -27.48
CA LEU A 95 -10.62 -11.84 -28.42
C LEU A 95 -11.06 -11.16 -29.72
N LYS A 96 -11.68 -9.99 -29.64
CA LYS A 96 -12.07 -9.20 -30.80
C LYS A 96 -10.87 -8.77 -31.64
N SER A 97 -9.76 -8.37 -31.00
CA SER A 97 -8.51 -8.01 -31.70
C SER A 97 -7.80 -9.19 -32.37
N LEU A 98 -8.19 -10.42 -31.99
CA LEU A 98 -7.70 -11.68 -32.58
C LEU A 98 -8.73 -12.28 -33.56
N ASP A 99 -9.66 -11.45 -34.04
CA ASP A 99 -10.69 -11.79 -35.03
C ASP A 99 -11.72 -12.84 -34.59
N TYR A 100 -11.96 -13.00 -33.28
CA TYR A 100 -13.08 -13.81 -32.78
C TYR A 100 -14.39 -13.01 -32.76
N SER A 101 -15.47 -13.62 -33.27
CA SER A 101 -16.79 -13.01 -33.27
C SER A 101 -17.49 -13.15 -31.90
N VAL A 102 -18.56 -12.37 -31.69
CA VAL A 102 -19.41 -12.50 -30.50
C VAL A 102 -20.06 -13.90 -30.45
N ASP A 103 -20.41 -14.46 -31.60
CA ASP A 103 -21.03 -15.78 -31.70
C ASP A 103 -20.06 -16.90 -31.31
N ASP A 104 -18.77 -16.76 -31.64
CA ASP A 104 -17.73 -17.67 -31.18
C ASP A 104 -17.62 -17.68 -29.65
N ILE A 105 -17.65 -16.48 -29.05
CA ILE A 105 -17.58 -16.33 -27.59
C ILE A 105 -18.82 -16.93 -26.94
N ILE A 106 -20.02 -16.73 -27.51
CA ILE A 106 -21.26 -17.32 -27.02
C ILE A 106 -21.25 -18.85 -27.13
N ALA A 107 -20.64 -19.40 -28.18
CA ALA A 107 -20.48 -20.85 -28.30
C ALA A 107 -19.62 -21.44 -27.18
N LYS A 108 -18.67 -20.66 -26.63
CA LYS A 108 -17.84 -21.05 -25.49
C LYS A 108 -17.62 -19.92 -24.47
N PRO A 109 -18.65 -19.51 -23.69
CA PRO A 109 -18.60 -18.29 -22.87
C PRO A 109 -17.51 -18.30 -21.80
N MET A 110 -17.20 -19.50 -21.29
CA MET A 110 -16.14 -19.71 -20.30
C MET A 110 -14.74 -19.36 -20.81
N ILE A 111 -14.54 -19.09 -22.10
CA ILE A 111 -13.24 -18.64 -22.60
C ILE A 111 -12.81 -17.30 -22.00
N ILE A 112 -13.77 -16.45 -21.63
CA ILE A 112 -13.53 -15.13 -21.00
C ILE A 112 -12.78 -15.30 -19.66
N TYR A 113 -12.98 -16.40 -18.95
CA TYR A 113 -12.32 -16.68 -17.67
C TYR A 113 -10.80 -16.81 -17.74
N TYR A 114 -10.23 -17.10 -18.91
CA TYR A 114 -8.77 -17.26 -19.02
C TYR A 114 -8.02 -15.93 -18.89
N GLY A 115 -8.70 -14.80 -19.12
CA GLY A 115 -8.10 -13.46 -19.08
C GLY A 115 -7.38 -13.09 -20.37
N ALA A 116 -7.42 -11.80 -20.70
CA ALA A 116 -6.79 -11.18 -21.88
C ALA A 116 -5.37 -11.71 -22.20
N THR A 117 -4.44 -11.57 -21.25
CA THR A 117 -3.03 -11.97 -21.45
C THR A 117 -2.87 -13.45 -21.77
N THR A 118 -3.65 -14.32 -21.11
CA THR A 118 -3.58 -15.76 -21.38
C THR A 118 -4.09 -16.07 -22.79
N LEU A 119 -5.17 -15.42 -23.22
CA LEU A 119 -5.77 -15.63 -24.53
C LEU A 119 -4.84 -15.20 -25.66
N ALA A 120 -4.28 -13.98 -25.56
CA ALA A 120 -3.30 -13.48 -26.53
C ALA A 120 -2.07 -14.38 -26.66
N ASN A 121 -1.53 -14.84 -25.52
CA ASN A 121 -0.38 -15.73 -25.47
C ASN A 121 -0.69 -17.10 -26.10
N ARG A 122 -1.81 -17.74 -25.72
CA ARG A 122 -2.22 -19.04 -26.27
C ARG A 122 -2.46 -18.97 -27.78
N HIS A 123 -3.14 -17.93 -28.26
CA HIS A 123 -3.38 -17.72 -29.68
C HIS A 123 -2.06 -17.57 -30.44
N SER A 124 -1.17 -16.70 -29.96
CA SER A 124 0.16 -16.48 -30.56
C SER A 124 0.99 -17.77 -30.62
N VAL A 125 0.94 -18.60 -29.58
CA VAL A 125 1.63 -19.90 -29.57
C VAL A 125 1.09 -20.83 -30.66
N LEU A 126 -0.24 -20.93 -30.81
CA LEU A 126 -0.84 -21.78 -31.84
C LEU A 126 -0.48 -21.30 -33.25
N GLN A 127 -0.47 -19.99 -33.48
CA GLN A 127 -0.01 -19.40 -34.76
C GLN A 127 1.48 -19.70 -35.04
N GLU A 128 2.35 -19.59 -34.04
CA GLU A 128 3.78 -19.95 -34.18
C GLU A 128 3.95 -21.42 -34.60
N CYS A 129 3.15 -22.32 -34.02
CA CYS A 129 3.14 -23.74 -34.33
C CYS A 129 2.57 -24.08 -35.71
N GLY A 130 1.99 -23.11 -36.45
CA GLY A 130 1.51 -23.31 -37.82
C GLY A 130 0.03 -23.67 -37.95
N PHE A 131 -0.78 -23.44 -36.91
CA PHE A 131 -2.23 -23.64 -37.00
C PHE A 131 -2.84 -22.69 -38.03
N HIS A 132 -3.63 -23.22 -38.96
CA HIS A 132 -4.23 -22.45 -40.05
C HIS A 132 -5.46 -21.67 -39.63
N ASN A 133 -6.30 -22.25 -38.76
CA ASN A 133 -7.48 -21.60 -38.21
C ASN A 133 -7.60 -21.90 -36.71
N VAL A 134 -7.26 -20.91 -35.88
CA VAL A 134 -7.34 -21.04 -34.43
C VAL A 134 -8.77 -20.74 -33.99
N THR A 135 -9.64 -21.76 -33.99
CA THR A 135 -11.03 -21.61 -33.52
C THR A 135 -11.11 -21.35 -32.01
N VAL A 136 -12.23 -20.81 -31.54
CA VAL A 136 -12.51 -20.62 -30.11
C VAL A 136 -12.44 -21.93 -29.33
N GLN A 137 -12.84 -23.05 -29.95
CA GLN A 137 -12.79 -24.38 -29.35
C GLN A 137 -11.34 -24.86 -29.19
N THR A 138 -10.49 -24.63 -30.19
CA THR A 138 -9.06 -24.95 -30.12
C THR A 138 -8.38 -24.11 -29.03
N LEU A 139 -8.70 -22.82 -28.95
CA LEU A 139 -8.15 -21.90 -27.95
C LEU A 139 -8.61 -22.27 -26.52
N ALA A 140 -9.87 -22.64 -26.34
CA ALA A 140 -10.40 -23.12 -25.06
C ALA A 140 -9.75 -24.44 -24.63
N LYS A 141 -9.50 -25.35 -25.58
CA LYS A 141 -8.82 -26.65 -25.35
C LYS A 141 -7.30 -26.58 -25.49
N TYR A 142 -6.71 -25.39 -25.44
CA TYR A 142 -5.29 -25.16 -25.71
C TYR A 142 -4.35 -26.13 -24.99
N VAL A 143 -4.55 -26.36 -23.69
CA VAL A 143 -3.68 -27.27 -22.90
C VAL A 143 -3.75 -28.70 -23.43
N THR A 144 -4.93 -29.17 -23.82
CA THR A 144 -5.09 -30.49 -24.44
C THR A 144 -4.37 -30.53 -25.79
N VAL A 145 -4.54 -29.50 -26.61
CA VAL A 145 -3.97 -29.40 -27.95
C VAL A 145 -2.44 -29.43 -27.92
N VAL A 146 -1.80 -28.63 -27.08
CA VAL A 146 -0.32 -28.57 -27.03
C VAL A 146 0.33 -29.82 -26.45
N ASN A 147 -0.42 -30.66 -25.74
CA ASN A 147 0.07 -31.95 -25.23
C ASN A 147 -0.13 -33.11 -26.23
N LYS A 148 -0.74 -32.88 -27.40
CA LYS A 148 -0.85 -33.91 -28.44
C LYS A 148 0.43 -34.02 -29.27
N PRO A 149 0.77 -35.24 -29.75
CA PRO A 149 1.78 -35.43 -30.78
C PRO A 149 1.49 -34.62 -32.03
N ILE A 150 2.54 -34.20 -32.75
CA ILE A 150 2.41 -33.39 -33.97
C ILE A 150 1.69 -34.17 -35.07
N GLU A 151 1.97 -35.48 -35.21
CA GLU A 151 1.30 -36.36 -36.18
C GLU A 151 -0.24 -36.34 -36.04
N VAL A 152 -0.74 -36.35 -34.80
CA VAL A 152 -2.18 -36.34 -34.49
C VAL A 152 -2.81 -34.99 -34.86
N LEU A 153 -2.06 -33.91 -34.68
CA LEU A 153 -2.54 -32.58 -35.04
C LEU A 153 -2.57 -32.38 -36.55
N LYS A 154 -1.61 -32.98 -37.28
CA LYS A 154 -1.60 -33.05 -38.75
C LYS A 154 -2.73 -33.92 -39.27
N SER A 155 -2.95 -35.12 -38.70
CA SER A 155 -4.01 -36.04 -39.14
C SER A 155 -5.42 -35.45 -38.99
N HIS A 156 -5.62 -34.58 -37.99
CA HIS A 156 -6.86 -33.84 -37.79
C HIS A 156 -6.91 -32.49 -38.51
N SER A 157 -5.96 -32.20 -39.41
CA SER A 157 -5.90 -30.96 -40.21
C SER A 157 -5.83 -29.67 -39.38
N TYR A 158 -5.36 -29.72 -38.13
CA TYR A 158 -5.07 -28.51 -37.36
C TYR A 158 -3.80 -27.81 -37.85
N ILE A 159 -2.83 -28.60 -38.30
CA ILE A 159 -1.56 -28.18 -38.89
C ILE A 159 -1.46 -28.83 -40.28
N PRO A 160 -0.95 -28.15 -41.31
CA PRO A 160 -0.74 -28.77 -42.62
C PRO A 160 0.22 -29.94 -42.54
N PHE A 161 -0.04 -30.95 -43.36
CA PHE A 161 0.73 -32.18 -43.35
C PHE A 161 2.18 -31.96 -43.82
N ASP A 162 2.36 -31.10 -44.82
CA ASP A 162 3.64 -30.72 -45.42
C ASP A 162 4.48 -29.78 -44.53
N LEU A 163 3.88 -29.17 -43.51
CA LEU A 163 4.58 -28.22 -42.67
C LEU A 163 5.57 -28.91 -41.73
N LYS A 164 6.85 -28.54 -41.84
CA LYS A 164 7.89 -28.90 -40.88
C LYS A 164 7.85 -28.00 -39.65
N VAL A 165 7.17 -28.45 -38.60
CA VAL A 165 6.90 -27.65 -37.39
C VAL A 165 8.20 -27.24 -36.68
N ALA A 166 9.18 -28.14 -36.56
CA ALA A 166 10.46 -27.85 -35.89
C ALA A 166 11.27 -26.76 -36.61
N GLU A 167 11.42 -26.85 -37.94
CA GLU A 167 12.10 -25.84 -38.75
C GLU A 167 11.40 -24.48 -38.67
N ARG A 168 10.07 -24.47 -38.80
CA ARG A 168 9.26 -23.25 -38.66
C ARG A 168 9.49 -22.58 -37.31
N LEU A 169 9.39 -23.35 -36.23
CA LEU A 169 9.57 -22.86 -34.86
C LEU A 169 11.00 -22.35 -34.63
N ALA A 170 12.02 -23.04 -35.14
CA ALA A 170 13.41 -22.59 -35.09
C ALA A 170 13.61 -21.25 -35.85
N GLY A 171 12.90 -21.06 -36.97
CA GLY A 171 12.95 -19.82 -37.76
C GLY A 171 12.43 -18.57 -37.03
N TYR A 172 11.75 -18.70 -35.90
CA TYR A 172 11.34 -17.54 -35.09
C TYR A 172 12.47 -16.93 -34.26
N PHE A 173 13.56 -17.66 -34.03
CA PHE A 173 14.70 -17.15 -33.27
C PHE A 173 15.62 -16.35 -34.19
N LYS A 174 15.65 -15.02 -33.99
CA LYS A 174 16.46 -14.12 -34.82
C LYS A 174 17.86 -13.96 -34.24
N ASN A 175 18.84 -13.81 -35.12
CA ASN A 175 20.23 -13.47 -34.78
C ASN A 175 20.97 -14.48 -33.89
N ILE A 176 20.45 -15.70 -33.75
CA ILE A 176 21.07 -16.78 -32.98
C ILE A 176 20.98 -18.07 -33.78
N LYS A 177 22.09 -18.81 -33.85
CA LYS A 177 22.07 -20.21 -34.28
C LYS A 177 21.80 -21.07 -33.06
N LEU A 178 20.68 -21.78 -33.05
CA LEU A 178 20.37 -22.68 -31.95
C LEU A 178 21.37 -23.84 -31.93
N PRO A 179 21.97 -24.17 -30.78
CA PRO A 179 22.89 -25.31 -30.66
C PRO A 179 22.08 -26.62 -30.53
N VAL A 180 21.22 -26.90 -31.51
CA VAL A 180 20.38 -28.11 -31.54
C VAL A 180 20.38 -28.67 -32.95
N ASP A 181 20.60 -29.98 -33.06
CA ASP A 181 20.33 -30.68 -34.31
C ASP A 181 18.81 -30.80 -34.49
N LEU A 182 18.27 -30.06 -35.47
CA LEU A 182 16.85 -30.09 -35.77
C LEU A 182 16.37 -31.49 -36.18
N ARG A 183 17.26 -32.35 -36.70
CA ARG A 183 16.94 -33.74 -37.08
C ARG A 183 16.50 -34.57 -35.89
N GLU A 184 17.07 -34.32 -34.71
CA GLU A 184 16.66 -34.99 -33.45
C GLU A 184 15.26 -34.54 -32.99
N LEU A 185 14.81 -33.36 -33.46
CA LEU A 185 13.51 -32.77 -33.14
C LEU A 185 12.45 -32.94 -34.23
N GLU A 186 12.80 -33.56 -35.36
CA GLU A 186 11.89 -33.80 -36.49
C GLU A 186 10.88 -34.93 -36.22
N SER A 187 11.06 -35.72 -35.15
CA SER A 187 10.15 -36.80 -34.80
C SER A 187 8.72 -36.29 -34.52
N GLU A 188 7.77 -36.65 -35.38
CA GLU A 188 6.37 -36.19 -35.27
C GLU A 188 5.58 -36.83 -34.10
N THR A 189 6.16 -37.84 -33.47
CA THR A 189 5.66 -38.44 -32.21
C THR A 189 5.86 -37.51 -31.01
N LEU A 190 6.73 -36.50 -31.12
CA LEU A 190 6.93 -35.49 -30.09
C LEU A 190 5.67 -34.64 -29.94
N THR A 191 5.35 -34.31 -28.68
CA THR A 191 4.28 -33.35 -28.39
C THR A 191 4.72 -31.93 -28.77
N LEU A 192 3.77 -31.07 -29.16
CA LEU A 192 4.06 -29.65 -29.40
C LEU A 192 4.73 -28.99 -28.19
N LYS A 193 4.29 -29.34 -26.98
CA LYS A 193 4.86 -28.85 -25.73
C LYS A 193 6.33 -29.25 -25.57
N SER A 194 6.69 -30.50 -25.78
CA SER A 194 8.07 -30.99 -25.63
C SER A 194 8.99 -30.38 -26.69
N LEU A 195 8.53 -30.27 -27.93
CA LEU A 195 9.27 -29.61 -29.00
C LEU A 195 9.55 -28.14 -28.63
N ARG A 196 8.50 -27.39 -28.25
CA ARG A 196 8.66 -25.98 -27.86
C ARG A 196 9.59 -25.79 -26.67
N GLN A 197 9.47 -26.66 -25.66
CA GLN A 197 10.32 -26.62 -24.48
C GLN A 197 11.79 -26.82 -24.84
N SER A 198 12.09 -27.77 -25.74
CA SER A 198 13.45 -28.08 -26.18
C SER A 198 14.08 -26.90 -26.95
N LEU A 199 13.34 -26.30 -27.87
CA LEU A 199 13.80 -25.12 -28.61
C LEU A 199 13.99 -23.90 -27.71
N LEU A 200 13.06 -23.65 -26.77
CA LEU A 200 13.22 -22.54 -25.82
C LEU A 200 14.41 -22.76 -24.89
N ASN A 201 14.65 -24.00 -24.43
CA ASN A 201 15.83 -24.33 -23.64
C ASN A 201 17.11 -23.96 -24.39
N ALA A 202 17.25 -24.41 -25.64
CA ALA A 202 18.41 -24.11 -26.46
C ALA A 202 18.64 -22.60 -26.61
N TYR A 203 17.57 -21.85 -26.90
CA TYR A 203 17.63 -20.40 -26.99
C TYR A 203 18.07 -19.75 -25.66
N LEU A 204 17.54 -20.20 -24.52
CA LEU A 204 17.89 -19.64 -23.21
C LEU A 204 19.31 -20.01 -22.76
N ARG A 205 19.81 -21.20 -23.11
CA ARG A 205 21.22 -21.56 -22.89
C ARG A 205 22.14 -20.60 -23.63
N GLU A 206 21.84 -20.34 -24.89
CA GLU A 206 22.67 -19.46 -25.72
C GLU A 206 22.54 -17.99 -25.30
N ARG A 207 21.31 -17.49 -25.14
CA ARG A 207 21.07 -16.06 -24.90
C ARG A 207 21.37 -15.64 -23.47
N LEU A 208 21.07 -16.49 -22.49
CA LEU A 208 21.14 -16.17 -21.05
C LEU A 208 22.13 -17.02 -20.27
N GLN A 209 22.88 -17.92 -20.93
CA GLN A 209 23.85 -18.80 -20.28
C GLN A 209 23.23 -19.58 -19.11
N MET A 210 22.00 -20.06 -19.31
CA MET A 210 21.30 -20.89 -18.32
C MET A 210 21.85 -22.32 -18.38
N ASP A 211 22.16 -22.88 -17.22
CA ASP A 211 22.51 -24.30 -17.10
C ASP A 211 21.26 -25.18 -16.93
N ASP A 212 21.45 -26.48 -16.79
CA ASP A 212 20.34 -27.42 -16.62
C ASP A 212 19.55 -27.20 -15.32
N ASN A 213 20.21 -26.74 -14.25
CA ASN A 213 19.56 -26.46 -12.96
C ASN A 213 18.67 -25.21 -13.08
N ASP A 214 19.16 -24.16 -13.72
CA ASP A 214 18.42 -22.94 -14.01
C ASP A 214 17.17 -23.25 -14.86
N LEU A 215 17.31 -24.08 -15.89
CA LEU A 215 16.19 -24.50 -16.75
C LEU A 215 15.19 -25.37 -15.98
N GLN A 216 15.65 -26.34 -15.19
CA GLN A 216 14.76 -27.15 -14.35
C GLN A 216 13.97 -26.27 -13.36
N LYS A 217 14.65 -25.30 -12.72
CA LYS A 217 14.01 -24.33 -11.84
C LYS A 217 12.99 -23.47 -12.58
N LEU A 218 13.31 -22.98 -13.78
CA LEU A 218 12.41 -22.21 -14.63
C LEU A 218 11.11 -22.97 -14.90
N TRP A 219 11.21 -24.23 -15.34
CA TRP A 219 10.05 -25.04 -15.68
C TRP A 219 9.24 -25.50 -14.47
N ARG A 220 9.88 -25.66 -13.31
CA ARG A 220 9.23 -26.05 -12.06
C ARG A 220 8.50 -24.88 -11.40
N VAL A 221 9.16 -23.72 -11.31
CA VAL A 221 8.66 -22.56 -10.54
C VAL A 221 7.83 -21.63 -11.42
N TYR A 222 8.22 -21.42 -12.69
CA TYR A 222 7.61 -20.44 -13.59
C TYR A 222 6.91 -21.13 -14.77
N THR A 223 5.99 -22.05 -14.46
CA THR A 223 5.30 -22.91 -15.45
C THR A 223 4.60 -22.16 -16.58
N ARG A 224 4.17 -20.91 -16.33
CA ARG A 224 3.44 -20.07 -17.30
C ARG A 224 4.28 -19.69 -18.53
N ILE A 225 5.60 -19.70 -18.43
CA ILE A 225 6.48 -19.41 -19.58
C ILE A 225 6.28 -20.41 -20.73
N ARG A 226 5.82 -21.63 -20.44
CA ARG A 226 5.46 -22.66 -21.44
C ARG A 226 4.39 -22.21 -22.42
N HIS A 227 3.61 -21.20 -22.05
CA HIS A 227 2.48 -20.73 -22.81
C HIS A 227 2.73 -19.37 -23.46
N LYS A 228 3.98 -18.90 -23.42
CA LYS A 228 4.38 -17.66 -24.08
C LYS A 228 4.96 -17.95 -25.45
N SER A 229 4.71 -17.05 -26.38
CA SER A 229 5.25 -17.13 -27.74
C SER A 229 6.77 -16.88 -27.72
N PHE A 230 7.51 -17.49 -28.64
CA PHE A 230 8.96 -17.28 -28.74
C PHE A 230 9.29 -15.83 -29.05
N ARG A 231 8.47 -15.17 -29.89
CA ARG A 231 8.61 -13.73 -30.15
C ARG A 231 8.48 -12.91 -28.88
N ALA A 232 7.46 -13.17 -28.06
CA ALA A 232 7.26 -12.39 -26.84
C ALA A 232 8.36 -12.61 -25.80
N VAL A 233 8.93 -13.83 -25.70
CA VAL A 233 10.09 -14.08 -24.82
C VAL A 233 11.33 -13.34 -25.32
N GLN A 234 11.63 -13.42 -26.62
CA GLN A 234 12.75 -12.69 -27.23
C GLN A 234 12.61 -11.18 -27.01
N ASP A 235 11.43 -10.64 -27.29
CA ASP A 235 11.12 -9.22 -27.14
C ASP A 235 11.29 -8.73 -25.69
N THR A 236 10.88 -9.55 -24.72
CA THR A 236 11.07 -9.27 -23.29
C THR A 236 12.55 -9.25 -22.91
N ILE A 237 13.34 -10.23 -23.39
CA ILE A 237 14.78 -10.26 -23.10
C ILE A 237 15.48 -9.07 -23.75
N GLU A 238 15.13 -8.75 -24.99
CA GLU A 238 15.68 -7.59 -25.70
C GLU A 238 15.37 -6.29 -24.97
N LEU A 239 14.12 -6.08 -24.57
CA LEU A 239 13.70 -4.92 -23.79
C LEU A 239 14.49 -4.80 -22.48
N LEU A 240 14.61 -5.89 -21.72
CA LEU A 240 15.30 -5.85 -20.42
C LEU A 240 16.82 -5.68 -20.55
N THR A 241 17.43 -6.23 -21.60
CA THR A 241 18.88 -6.11 -21.82
C THR A 241 19.27 -4.77 -22.45
N LYS A 242 18.47 -4.26 -23.40
CA LYS A 242 18.80 -3.02 -24.13
C LYS A 242 18.29 -1.76 -23.45
N GLU A 243 17.06 -1.74 -22.94
CA GLU A 243 16.45 -0.52 -22.37
C GLU A 243 16.63 -0.42 -20.85
N PHE A 244 16.60 -1.56 -20.14
CA PHE A 244 16.82 -1.59 -18.69
C PHE A 244 18.26 -1.93 -18.31
N HIS A 245 19.11 -2.26 -19.28
CA HIS A 245 20.52 -2.62 -19.08
C HIS A 245 20.73 -3.75 -18.07
N PHE A 246 19.83 -4.74 -18.02
CA PHE A 246 20.01 -5.88 -17.12
C PHE A 246 21.17 -6.76 -17.61
N PRO A 247 22.19 -7.02 -16.77
CA PRO A 247 23.18 -8.05 -17.06
C PRO A 247 22.52 -9.42 -17.20
N ILE A 248 23.12 -10.29 -18.02
CA ILE A 248 22.62 -11.65 -18.27
C ILE A 248 22.41 -12.41 -16.95
N GLU A 249 23.38 -12.34 -16.03
CA GLU A 249 23.27 -13.00 -14.73
C GLU A 249 22.09 -12.51 -13.89
N ARG A 250 21.74 -11.22 -14.01
CA ARG A 250 20.62 -10.62 -13.30
C ARG A 250 19.29 -11.15 -13.84
N LEU A 251 19.16 -11.29 -15.15
CA LEU A 251 17.99 -11.90 -15.78
C LEU A 251 17.87 -13.38 -15.41
N ARG A 252 18.98 -14.12 -15.42
CA ARG A 252 19.02 -15.52 -14.99
C ARG A 252 18.57 -15.72 -13.54
N LYS A 253 18.96 -14.82 -12.62
CA LYS A 253 18.49 -14.84 -11.23
C LYS A 253 17.01 -14.44 -11.09
N ASN A 254 16.45 -13.72 -12.06
CA ASN A 254 15.08 -13.20 -12.06
C ASN A 254 14.26 -13.75 -13.25
N SER A 255 14.34 -15.06 -13.52
CA SER A 255 13.70 -15.66 -14.71
C SER A 255 12.17 -15.53 -14.76
N PHE A 256 11.52 -15.16 -13.64
CA PHE A 256 10.09 -14.82 -13.64
C PHE A 256 9.77 -13.66 -14.60
N LEU A 257 10.72 -12.78 -14.87
CA LEU A 257 10.58 -11.66 -15.81
C LEU A 257 10.37 -12.14 -17.24
N LEU A 258 10.82 -13.34 -17.60
CA LEU A 258 10.60 -13.87 -18.95
C LEU A 258 9.11 -14.04 -19.28
N TYR A 259 8.24 -14.08 -18.26
CA TYR A 259 6.80 -14.08 -18.41
C TYR A 259 6.16 -12.66 -18.49
N SER A 260 6.90 -11.57 -18.23
CA SER A 260 6.33 -10.21 -18.28
C SER A 260 5.85 -9.82 -19.68
N GLU A 261 4.80 -9.02 -19.81
CA GLU A 261 4.35 -8.52 -21.11
C GLU A 261 5.21 -7.31 -21.54
N ALA A 262 5.97 -7.46 -22.64
CA ALA A 262 6.90 -6.43 -23.09
C ALA A 262 6.21 -5.10 -23.39
N ASP A 263 5.00 -5.13 -23.97
CA ASP A 263 4.21 -3.91 -24.23
C ASP A 263 3.77 -3.22 -22.95
N ASN A 264 3.42 -3.98 -21.91
CA ASN A 264 3.13 -3.39 -20.60
C ASN A 264 4.37 -2.73 -20.01
N VAL A 265 5.54 -3.37 -20.10
CA VAL A 265 6.80 -2.80 -19.60
C VAL A 265 7.19 -1.54 -20.39
N ARG A 266 6.98 -1.50 -21.71
CA ARG A 266 7.13 -0.29 -22.53
C ARG A 266 6.14 0.81 -22.12
N ARG A 267 4.89 0.46 -21.82
CA ARG A 267 3.91 1.43 -21.30
C ARG A 267 4.37 2.00 -19.97
N ILE A 268 4.93 1.19 -19.06
CA ILE A 268 5.52 1.67 -17.80
C ILE A 268 6.62 2.70 -18.08
N LEU A 269 7.54 2.43 -19.01
CA LEU A 269 8.60 3.39 -19.39
C LEU A 269 8.05 4.72 -19.92
N ARG A 270 6.94 4.70 -20.66
CA ARG A 270 6.35 5.91 -21.26
C ARG A 270 5.46 6.69 -20.31
N GLU A 271 4.61 5.99 -19.55
CA GLU A 271 3.56 6.58 -18.74
C GLU A 271 3.97 6.80 -17.27
N VAL A 272 4.98 6.08 -16.78
CA VAL A 272 5.55 6.20 -15.42
C VAL A 272 7.08 6.28 -15.52
N PRO A 273 7.64 7.32 -16.16
CA PRO A 273 9.08 7.40 -16.40
C PRO A 273 9.90 7.60 -15.12
N THR A 274 9.31 8.27 -14.12
CA THR A 274 9.97 8.59 -12.84
C THR A 274 9.02 8.41 -11.66
N ILE A 275 9.57 8.06 -10.50
CA ILE A 275 8.88 8.13 -9.20
C ILE A 275 9.80 8.90 -8.26
N ASP A 276 9.32 10.01 -7.68
CA ASP A 276 10.14 10.92 -6.87
C ASP A 276 11.48 11.30 -7.55
N SER A 277 11.40 11.72 -8.81
CA SER A 277 12.54 12.09 -9.68
C SER A 277 13.54 10.96 -10.01
N GLN A 278 13.31 9.73 -9.54
CA GLN A 278 14.16 8.59 -9.87
C GLN A 278 13.62 7.81 -11.07
N ASP A 279 14.50 7.46 -12.02
CA ASP A 279 14.14 6.76 -13.25
C ASP A 279 13.57 5.36 -12.93
N ILE A 280 12.45 5.02 -13.58
CA ILE A 280 11.79 3.73 -13.44
C ILE A 280 12.68 2.55 -13.86
N ARG A 281 13.68 2.77 -14.72
CA ARG A 281 14.72 1.80 -15.09
C ARG A 281 15.54 1.39 -13.87
N GLU A 282 15.98 2.36 -13.07
CA GLU A 282 16.74 2.11 -11.84
C GLU A 282 15.88 1.44 -10.77
N ILE A 283 14.62 1.89 -10.65
CA ILE A 283 13.64 1.29 -9.73
C ILE A 283 13.38 -0.17 -10.11
N GLY A 284 13.14 -0.44 -11.39
CA GLY A 284 12.96 -1.79 -11.94
C GLY A 284 14.22 -2.64 -11.75
N PHE A 285 15.42 -2.08 -11.90
CA PHE A 285 16.67 -2.80 -11.64
C PHE A 285 16.83 -3.21 -10.16
N ARG A 286 16.56 -2.28 -9.24
CA ARG A 286 16.60 -2.54 -7.79
C ARG A 286 15.52 -3.54 -7.37
N ARG A 287 14.31 -3.43 -7.93
CA ARG A 287 13.17 -4.30 -7.63
C ARG A 287 12.48 -4.79 -8.91
N PRO A 288 12.99 -5.86 -9.55
CA PRO A 288 12.46 -6.30 -10.85
C PRO A 288 11.01 -6.77 -10.84
N LYS A 289 10.51 -7.23 -9.68
CA LYS A 289 9.11 -7.66 -9.54
C LYS A 289 8.09 -6.56 -9.86
N ILE A 290 8.47 -5.28 -9.80
CA ILE A 290 7.61 -4.14 -10.19
C ILE A 290 7.23 -4.22 -11.68
N LEU A 291 8.14 -4.72 -12.53
CA LEU A 291 7.90 -4.85 -13.98
C LEU A 291 6.84 -5.91 -14.32
N MET A 292 6.43 -6.72 -13.34
CA MET A 292 5.34 -7.68 -13.48
C MET A 292 3.96 -7.06 -13.20
N SER A 293 3.90 -5.89 -12.59
CA SER A 293 2.65 -5.15 -12.35
C SER A 293 2.17 -4.50 -13.64
N THR A 294 0.85 -4.36 -13.81
CA THR A 294 0.34 -3.60 -14.96
C THR A 294 0.61 -2.11 -14.79
N CYS A 295 0.83 -1.40 -15.89
CA CYS A 295 1.04 0.06 -15.89
C CYS A 295 -0.09 0.77 -15.14
N ASP A 296 -1.34 0.38 -15.41
CA ASP A 296 -2.52 0.97 -14.74
C ASP A 296 -2.53 0.68 -13.22
N SER A 297 -2.12 -0.51 -12.80
CA SER A 297 -2.04 -0.86 -11.37
C SER A 297 -0.99 -0.02 -10.65
N LEU A 298 0.17 0.23 -11.28
CA LEU A 298 1.19 1.11 -10.72
C LEU A 298 0.68 2.54 -10.57
N LYS A 299 0.06 3.09 -11.63
CA LYS A 299 -0.54 4.43 -11.59
C LYS A 299 -1.60 4.56 -10.50
N GLN A 300 -2.52 3.59 -10.41
CA GLN A 300 -3.54 3.57 -9.36
C GLN A 300 -2.94 3.46 -7.96
N THR A 301 -1.92 2.62 -7.78
CA THR A 301 -1.22 2.49 -6.49
C THR A 301 -0.59 3.81 -6.06
N LEU A 302 0.13 4.49 -6.97
CA LEU A 302 0.73 5.80 -6.70
C LEU A 302 -0.34 6.85 -6.40
N GLN A 303 -1.45 6.86 -7.13
CA GLN A 303 -2.60 7.73 -6.86
C GLN A 303 -3.20 7.49 -5.48
N HIS A 304 -3.36 6.23 -5.06
CA HIS A 304 -3.85 5.90 -3.73
C HIS A 304 -2.88 6.38 -2.64
N VAL A 305 -1.59 6.12 -2.77
CA VAL A 305 -0.58 6.58 -1.80
C VAL A 305 -0.61 8.12 -1.68
N HIS A 306 -0.65 8.83 -2.81
CA HIS A 306 -0.75 10.29 -2.83
C HIS A 306 -2.05 10.81 -2.21
N ALA A 307 -3.20 10.18 -2.50
CA ALA A 307 -4.50 10.56 -1.95
C ALA A 307 -4.58 10.45 -0.41
N PHE A 308 -3.76 9.59 0.19
CA PHE A 308 -3.63 9.44 1.64
C PHE A 308 -2.60 10.40 2.25
N GLY A 309 -2.06 11.35 1.47
CA GLY A 309 -1.11 12.37 1.94
C GLY A 309 0.31 11.84 2.17
N ILE A 310 0.64 10.67 1.61
CA ILE A 310 1.97 10.07 1.71
C ILE A 310 2.82 10.54 0.52
N SER A 311 4.00 11.09 0.81
CA SER A 311 4.96 11.56 -0.21
C SER A 311 5.51 10.41 -1.06
N GLU A 312 5.81 10.68 -2.33
CA GLU A 312 6.44 9.70 -3.23
C GLU A 312 7.82 9.23 -2.75
N ASP A 313 8.59 10.06 -2.03
CA ASP A 313 9.85 9.64 -1.38
C ASP A 313 9.64 8.44 -0.44
N ALA A 314 8.47 8.35 0.21
CA ALA A 314 8.13 7.19 1.04
C ALA A 314 8.03 5.90 0.21
N VAL A 315 7.55 6.00 -1.03
CA VAL A 315 7.48 4.87 -1.97
C VAL A 315 8.88 4.38 -2.31
N LEU A 316 9.84 5.28 -2.56
CA LEU A 316 11.23 4.90 -2.82
C LEU A 316 11.87 4.17 -1.63
N ARG A 317 11.46 4.48 -0.40
CA ARG A 317 11.91 3.77 0.82
C ARG A 317 11.23 2.40 1.02
N CYS A 318 10.16 2.10 0.27
CA CYS A 318 9.37 0.87 0.36
C CYS A 318 8.80 0.44 -1.01
N LEU A 319 9.69 0.13 -1.96
CA LEU A 319 9.34 -0.28 -3.32
C LEU A 319 8.44 -1.52 -3.38
N GLU A 320 8.43 -2.34 -2.33
CA GLU A 320 7.57 -3.52 -2.19
C GLU A 320 6.07 -3.22 -2.35
N VAL A 321 5.64 -2.00 -1.98
CA VAL A 321 4.22 -1.60 -2.09
C VAL A 321 3.73 -1.64 -3.54
N LEU A 322 4.61 -1.33 -4.51
CA LEU A 322 4.31 -1.32 -5.95
C LEU A 322 4.12 -2.73 -6.54
N THR A 323 4.37 -3.77 -5.74
CA THR A 323 4.18 -5.17 -6.13
C THR A 323 2.85 -5.75 -5.64
N LEU A 324 2.06 -4.96 -4.89
CA LEU A 324 0.72 -5.32 -4.43
C LEU A 324 -0.34 -4.85 -5.44
N GLY A 325 -1.54 -5.43 -5.37
CA GLY A 325 -2.68 -4.95 -6.14
C GLY A 325 -3.16 -3.59 -5.63
N PRO A 326 -3.65 -2.68 -6.50
CA PRO A 326 -4.09 -1.34 -6.10
C PRO A 326 -5.24 -1.40 -5.09
N ASP A 327 -6.22 -2.31 -5.30
CA ASP A 327 -7.33 -2.54 -4.37
C ASP A 327 -6.81 -2.93 -2.97
N THR A 328 -5.83 -3.83 -2.91
CA THR A 328 -5.20 -4.25 -1.64
C THR A 328 -4.47 -3.09 -0.98
N VAL A 329 -3.75 -2.26 -1.73
CA VAL A 329 -3.07 -1.08 -1.15
C VAL A 329 -4.11 -0.12 -0.58
N LEU A 330 -5.19 0.14 -1.31
CA LEU A 330 -6.27 1.02 -0.89
C LEU A 330 -6.97 0.53 0.38
N GLU A 331 -7.39 -0.74 0.41
CA GLU A 331 -8.01 -1.38 1.58
C GLU A 331 -7.10 -1.27 2.80
N ARG A 332 -5.83 -1.66 2.65
CA ARG A 332 -4.85 -1.62 3.74
C ARG A 332 -4.55 -0.22 4.23
N LEU A 333 -4.55 0.78 3.36
CA LEU A 333 -4.40 2.18 3.74
C LEU A 333 -5.61 2.68 4.56
N ARG A 334 -6.82 2.21 4.27
CA ARG A 334 -8.02 2.53 5.06
C ARG A 334 -7.99 1.88 6.43
N ASP A 335 -7.68 0.58 6.49
CA ASP A 335 -7.54 -0.14 7.77
C ASP A 335 -6.53 0.56 8.70
N LEU A 336 -5.44 1.10 8.14
CA LEU A 336 -4.45 1.86 8.91
C LEU A 336 -4.98 3.21 9.41
N GLN A 337 -5.98 3.80 8.75
CA GLN A 337 -6.64 5.02 9.25
C GLN A 337 -7.65 4.74 10.36
N GLU A 338 -8.19 3.52 10.47
CA GLU A 338 -9.12 3.17 11.54
C GLU A 338 -8.43 3.06 12.91
N ILE A 339 -7.14 2.71 12.93
CA ILE A 339 -6.35 2.53 14.15
C ILE A 339 -5.72 3.88 14.55
N GLU A 340 -6.10 4.42 15.72
CA GLU A 340 -5.67 5.73 16.19
C GLU A 340 -4.14 5.87 16.30
N GLU A 341 -3.45 4.81 16.75
CA GLU A 341 -1.99 4.78 16.84
C GLU A 341 -1.32 4.97 15.47
N PHE A 342 -1.95 4.44 14.41
CA PHE A 342 -1.44 4.51 13.04
C PHE A 342 -1.80 5.80 12.32
N GLN A 343 -2.89 6.48 12.71
CA GLN A 343 -3.22 7.80 12.19
C GLN A 343 -2.07 8.80 12.43
N VAL A 344 -1.43 8.75 13.60
CA VAL A 344 -0.29 9.63 13.94
C VAL A 344 0.93 9.33 13.07
N LEU A 345 1.03 8.08 12.62
CA LEU A 345 2.13 7.53 11.85
C LEU A 345 1.93 7.64 10.34
N GLY A 346 0.75 8.07 9.87
CA GLY A 346 0.42 8.22 8.45
C GLY A 346 1.36 9.15 7.68
N THR A 347 1.98 10.12 8.37
CA THR A 347 2.96 11.05 7.78
C THR A 347 4.39 10.49 7.75
N ASN A 348 4.63 9.32 8.35
CA ASN A 348 5.95 8.71 8.40
C ASN A 348 6.22 7.92 7.12
N PRO A 349 7.36 8.13 6.43
CA PRO A 349 7.69 7.39 5.22
C PRO A 349 7.70 5.86 5.36
N ARG A 350 7.80 5.34 6.59
CA ARG A 350 7.75 3.89 6.88
C ARG A 350 6.33 3.32 6.98
N VAL A 351 5.28 4.14 6.91
CA VAL A 351 3.89 3.66 6.98
C VAL A 351 3.58 2.64 5.87
N LEU A 352 4.18 2.80 4.68
CA LEU A 352 4.03 1.86 3.56
C LEU A 352 4.57 0.46 3.86
N ARG A 353 5.47 0.32 4.84
CA ARG A 353 5.91 -1.02 5.31
C ARG A 353 4.82 -1.72 6.10
N LEU A 354 3.97 -0.97 6.84
CA LEU A 354 2.80 -1.55 7.48
C LEU A 354 1.77 -1.99 6.43
N VAL A 355 1.60 -1.21 5.35
CA VAL A 355 0.75 -1.62 4.22
C VAL A 355 1.26 -2.94 3.63
N HIS A 356 2.57 -3.08 3.44
CA HIS A 356 3.13 -4.32 2.90
C HIS A 356 2.98 -5.52 3.86
N TYR A 357 3.30 -5.32 5.15
CA TYR A 357 3.31 -6.36 6.19
C TYR A 357 2.07 -6.34 7.11
N GLN A 358 0.92 -5.92 6.62
CA GLN A 358 -0.25 -5.59 7.45
C GLN A 358 -0.69 -6.72 8.38
N ASN A 359 -0.87 -7.95 7.86
CA ASN A 359 -1.28 -9.10 8.69
C ASN A 359 -0.30 -9.34 9.86
N LYS A 360 1.00 -9.21 9.58
CA LYS A 360 2.05 -9.36 10.59
C LYS A 360 2.02 -8.22 11.60
N ALA A 361 1.81 -6.99 11.13
CA ALA A 361 1.70 -5.82 11.99
C ALA A 361 0.47 -5.89 12.90
N ARG A 362 -0.68 -6.37 12.40
CA ARG A 362 -1.92 -6.56 13.16
C ARG A 362 -1.72 -7.59 14.27
N LEU A 363 -1.25 -8.79 13.95
CA LEU A 363 -0.97 -9.83 14.96
C LEU A 363 0.01 -9.38 16.04
N ARG A 364 1.02 -8.59 15.66
CA ARG A 364 1.98 -8.02 16.61
C ARG A 364 1.39 -6.92 17.47
N LEU A 365 0.52 -6.08 16.90
CA LEU A 365 -0.17 -5.05 17.66
C LEU A 365 -1.12 -5.72 18.67
N ASP A 366 -1.87 -6.73 18.26
CA ASP A 366 -2.75 -7.51 19.15
C ASP A 366 -1.95 -8.14 20.30
N TYR A 367 -0.79 -8.74 19.99
CA TYR A 367 0.13 -9.27 20.99
C TYR A 367 0.65 -8.19 21.96
N LEU A 368 1.07 -7.03 21.45
CA LEU A 368 1.55 -5.93 22.29
C LEU A 368 0.43 -5.33 23.16
N ASN A 369 -0.79 -5.26 22.63
CA ASN A 369 -1.97 -4.79 23.35
C ASN A 369 -2.35 -5.73 24.50
N GLN A 370 -2.25 -7.04 24.29
CA GLN A 370 -2.44 -8.03 25.36
C GLN A 370 -1.40 -7.90 26.47
N LEU A 371 -0.16 -7.57 26.11
CA LEU A 371 0.92 -7.25 27.06
C LEU A 371 0.80 -5.83 27.64
N ARG A 372 -0.21 -5.05 27.22
CA ARG A 372 -0.41 -3.64 27.57
C ARG A 372 0.83 -2.77 27.34
N VAL A 373 1.61 -3.08 26.30
CA VAL A 373 2.75 -2.24 25.87
C VAL A 373 2.20 -0.95 25.30
N ARG A 374 2.52 0.18 25.91
CA ARG A 374 1.99 1.49 25.47
C ARG A 374 2.78 2.04 24.29
N CYS A 375 4.06 1.68 24.19
CA CYS A 375 5.00 2.20 23.20
C CYS A 375 5.14 1.32 21.95
N ALA A 376 4.04 1.04 21.25
CA ALA A 376 4.11 0.38 19.95
C ALA A 376 4.65 1.33 18.86
N SER A 377 5.86 1.07 18.36
CA SER A 377 6.49 1.86 17.30
C SER A 377 6.37 1.19 15.93
N LEU A 378 6.36 1.99 14.85
CA LEU A 378 6.33 1.47 13.46
C LEU A 378 7.46 0.47 13.22
N HIS A 379 8.62 0.75 13.81
CA HIS A 379 9.79 -0.10 13.64
C HIS A 379 9.56 -1.49 14.21
N ILE A 380 8.96 -1.62 15.39
CA ILE A 380 8.70 -2.92 16.04
C ILE A 380 7.62 -3.70 15.29
N LEU A 381 6.58 -3.01 14.80
CA LEU A 381 5.50 -3.67 14.07
C LEU A 381 5.95 -4.17 12.69
N SER A 382 6.89 -3.47 12.04
CA SER A 382 7.39 -3.81 10.70
C SER A 382 8.75 -4.54 10.66
N CYS A 383 9.39 -4.85 11.79
CA CYS A 383 10.73 -5.49 11.80
C CYS A 383 10.71 -7.00 11.51
N GLY A 384 11.89 -7.60 11.40
CA GLY A 384 12.07 -9.06 11.32
C GLY A 384 11.50 -9.78 12.56
N SER A 385 11.20 -11.08 12.43
CA SER A 385 10.62 -11.87 13.53
C SER A 385 11.55 -11.96 14.74
N GLU A 386 12.84 -12.15 14.51
CA GLU A 386 13.87 -12.21 15.56
C GLU A 386 14.00 -10.90 16.36
N ALA A 387 14.01 -9.77 15.66
CA ALA A 387 14.08 -8.45 16.30
C ALA A 387 12.83 -8.15 17.14
N PHE A 388 11.65 -8.57 16.67
CA PHE A 388 10.41 -8.44 17.43
C PHE A 388 10.43 -9.34 18.68
N ALA A 389 10.84 -10.61 18.54
CA ALA A 389 10.95 -11.54 19.66
C ALA A 389 11.94 -11.04 20.72
N LYS A 390 13.07 -10.44 20.31
CA LYS A 390 14.01 -9.79 21.24
C LYS A 390 13.33 -8.65 22.00
N PHE A 391 12.63 -7.75 21.30
CA PHE A 391 11.91 -6.65 21.95
C PHE A 391 10.84 -7.15 22.95
N ALA A 392 10.06 -8.17 22.56
CA ALA A 392 9.07 -8.79 23.43
C ALA A 392 9.71 -9.43 24.68
N ARG A 393 10.88 -10.07 24.54
CA ARG A 393 11.64 -10.64 25.67
C ARG A 393 12.21 -9.59 26.61
N ASP A 394 12.70 -8.48 26.06
CA ASP A 394 13.33 -7.41 26.84
C ASP A 394 12.30 -6.73 27.78
N GLY A 395 10.99 -6.84 27.48
CA GLY A 395 9.90 -6.33 28.34
C GLY A 395 9.88 -4.81 28.51
N SER A 396 10.83 -4.10 27.89
CA SER A 396 10.98 -2.65 28.04
C SER A 396 9.93 -1.93 27.19
N ASP A 397 9.00 -1.24 27.86
CA ASP A 397 8.04 -0.32 27.22
C ASP A 397 8.77 0.97 26.80
N ARG A 398 9.66 0.86 25.81
CA ARG A 398 10.54 1.93 25.32
C ARG A 398 10.63 1.90 23.79
N THR A 399 10.48 3.06 23.16
CA THR A 399 10.79 3.24 21.74
C THR A 399 12.22 3.77 21.51
N LYS A 400 12.67 3.82 20.26
CA LYS A 400 13.89 4.58 19.88
C LYS A 400 13.64 6.10 19.78
N GLY A 401 12.42 6.55 20.06
CA GLY A 401 11.97 7.95 19.97
C GLY A 401 11.87 8.51 18.55
N ARG A 402 12.21 7.73 17.52
CA ARG A 402 12.23 8.20 16.12
C ARG A 402 10.86 8.66 15.65
N ASP A 403 9.80 7.94 16.02
CA ASP A 403 8.45 8.26 15.57
C ASP A 403 7.95 9.59 16.18
N ILE A 404 8.28 9.86 17.45
CA ILE A 404 8.03 11.15 18.13
C ILE A 404 8.73 12.30 17.40
N VAL A 405 10.03 12.13 17.11
CA VAL A 405 10.82 13.18 16.47
C VAL A 405 10.32 13.48 15.06
N VAL A 406 9.97 12.45 14.27
CA VAL A 406 9.42 12.63 12.91
C VAL A 406 8.07 13.33 12.97
N TYR A 407 7.18 12.91 13.87
CA TYR A 407 5.88 13.55 14.06
C TYR A 407 6.02 15.03 14.44
N LEU A 408 6.82 15.34 15.47
CA LEU A 408 7.03 16.72 15.92
C LEU A 408 7.76 17.56 14.86
N GLY A 409 8.68 16.97 14.09
CA GLY A 409 9.35 17.65 12.98
C GLY A 409 8.35 18.12 11.92
N ASN A 410 7.42 17.24 11.55
CA ASN A 410 6.36 17.56 10.60
C ASN A 410 5.39 18.63 11.13
N VAL A 411 5.02 18.58 12.41
CA VAL A 411 4.03 19.51 12.98
C VAL A 411 4.64 20.87 13.35
N LEU A 412 5.88 20.90 13.84
CA LEU A 412 6.56 22.13 14.29
C LEU A 412 7.42 22.77 13.19
N GLY A 413 7.63 22.10 12.06
CA GLY A 413 8.52 22.56 10.99
C GLY A 413 9.97 22.66 11.45
N LYS A 414 10.42 21.72 12.29
CA LYS A 414 11.77 21.71 12.90
C LYS A 414 12.56 20.50 12.43
N ASP A 415 13.88 20.66 12.40
CA ASP A 415 14.78 19.57 12.05
C ASP A 415 14.75 18.43 13.09
N VAL A 416 14.83 17.20 12.58
CA VAL A 416 14.76 15.95 13.36
C VAL A 416 15.90 15.88 14.39
N GLN A 417 17.11 16.32 14.03
CA GLN A 417 18.25 16.25 14.95
C GLN A 417 18.12 17.26 16.09
N VAL A 418 17.62 18.47 15.80
CA VAL A 418 17.35 19.50 16.82
C VAL A 418 16.34 19.00 17.84
N LEU A 419 15.24 18.43 17.37
CA LEU A 419 14.19 17.88 18.23
C LEU A 419 14.70 16.70 19.09
N ARG A 420 15.52 15.83 18.51
CA ARG A 420 16.13 14.70 19.23
C ARG A 420 17.05 15.19 20.36
N ASN A 421 17.89 16.18 20.07
CA ASN A 421 18.79 16.76 21.06
C ASN A 421 18.01 17.43 22.20
N LEU A 422 16.94 18.15 21.88
CA LEU A 422 16.11 18.82 22.87
C LEU A 422 15.39 17.80 23.78
N LEU A 423 14.66 16.84 23.20
CA LEU A 423 13.93 15.81 23.95
C LEU A 423 14.84 14.90 24.79
N SER A 424 16.07 14.67 24.34
CA SER A 424 17.04 13.84 25.08
C SER A 424 17.46 14.39 26.43
N ARG A 425 17.13 15.66 26.72
CA ARG A 425 17.34 16.27 28.05
C ARG A 425 16.43 15.66 29.11
N HIS A 426 15.27 15.13 28.73
CA HIS A 426 14.41 14.40 29.65
C HIS A 426 14.80 12.91 29.66
N PRO A 427 15.12 12.29 30.81
CA PRO A 427 15.67 10.93 30.86
C PRO A 427 14.72 9.89 30.25
N ASN A 428 13.41 10.11 30.40
CA ASN A 428 12.40 9.11 30.09
C ASN A 428 11.61 9.37 28.79
N TRP A 429 12.06 10.30 27.93
CA TRP A 429 11.30 10.70 26.72
C TRP A 429 10.99 9.56 25.74
N CYS A 430 11.81 8.48 25.76
CA CYS A 430 11.61 7.29 24.93
C CYS A 430 10.53 6.34 25.46
N HIS A 431 10.05 6.53 26.69
CA HIS A 431 9.04 5.70 27.36
C HIS A 431 7.62 6.25 27.22
N ILE A 432 7.46 7.32 26.44
CA ILE A 432 6.17 7.97 26.20
C ILE A 432 5.60 7.49 24.85
N PRO A 433 4.34 7.04 24.81
CA PRO A 433 3.67 6.70 23.56
C PRO A 433 3.53 7.92 22.64
N LEU A 434 3.68 7.72 21.33
CA LEU A 434 3.49 8.79 20.36
C LEU A 434 2.07 9.38 20.41
N LEU A 435 1.06 8.53 20.62
CA LEU A 435 -0.34 8.96 20.71
C LEU A 435 -0.53 9.98 21.85
N HIS A 436 0.10 9.74 23.00
CA HIS A 436 0.09 10.66 24.14
C HIS A 436 0.69 12.02 23.77
N VAL A 437 1.85 12.04 23.10
CA VAL A 437 2.50 13.28 22.65
C VAL A 437 1.59 14.08 21.72
N LYS A 438 0.89 13.41 20.79
CA LYS A 438 -0.11 14.06 19.91
C LYS A 438 -1.26 14.65 20.71
N GLN A 439 -1.87 13.86 21.59
CA GLN A 439 -3.02 14.29 22.40
C GLN A 439 -2.65 15.49 23.28
N CYS A 440 -1.47 15.48 23.90
CA CYS A 440 -0.98 16.59 24.71
C CYS A 440 -0.73 17.85 23.85
N LEU A 441 -0.16 17.69 22.65
CA LEU A 441 0.03 18.81 21.72
C LEU A 441 -1.31 19.41 21.28
N GLU A 442 -2.28 18.58 20.92
CA GLU A 442 -3.63 19.01 20.54
C GLU A 442 -4.36 19.71 21.70
N TYR A 443 -4.19 19.17 22.91
CA TYR A 443 -4.70 19.77 24.14
C TYR A 443 -4.14 21.18 24.37
N LEU A 444 -2.82 21.36 24.35
CA LEU A 444 -2.20 22.69 24.52
C LEU A 444 -2.63 23.68 23.43
N ARG A 445 -2.77 23.21 22.18
CA ARG A 445 -3.32 24.04 21.10
C ARG A 445 -4.77 24.43 21.34
N SER A 446 -5.58 23.55 21.92
CA SER A 446 -6.98 23.86 22.27
C SER A 446 -7.08 24.97 23.33
N LYS A 447 -6.08 25.07 24.21
CA LYS A 447 -5.91 26.14 25.21
C LYS A 447 -5.28 27.43 24.63
N LYS A 448 -5.13 27.51 23.30
CA LYS A 448 -4.60 28.68 22.54
C LYS A 448 -3.11 28.96 22.70
N PHE A 449 -2.32 27.99 23.15
CA PHE A 449 -0.85 28.10 23.10
C PHE A 449 -0.33 28.02 21.66
N LYS A 450 0.64 28.87 21.31
CA LYS A 450 1.26 28.86 19.97
C LYS A 450 2.29 27.74 19.87
N LEU A 451 2.51 27.23 18.66
CA LEU A 451 3.50 26.17 18.41
C LEU A 451 4.93 26.57 18.82
N SER A 452 5.28 27.86 18.72
CA SER A 452 6.57 28.38 19.17
C SER A 452 6.75 28.31 20.69
N GLU A 453 5.68 28.56 21.44
CA GLU A 453 5.65 28.52 22.92
C GLU A 453 5.72 27.06 23.41
N ILE A 454 4.99 26.16 22.73
CA ILE A 454 5.04 24.72 23.00
C ILE A 454 6.42 24.15 22.67
N PHE A 455 7.05 24.59 21.58
CA PHE A 455 8.40 24.16 21.22
C PHE A 455 9.45 24.58 22.26
N ALA A 456 9.33 25.78 22.84
CA ALA A 456 10.20 26.22 23.92
C ALA A 456 10.05 25.36 25.18
N ASN A 457 8.85 24.84 25.43
CA ASN A 457 8.51 23.98 26.56
C ASN A 457 8.22 22.53 26.15
N ILE A 458 8.96 21.99 25.17
CA ILE A 458 8.63 20.73 24.50
C ILE A 458 8.48 19.52 25.44
N HIS A 459 9.19 19.53 26.57
CA HIS A 459 9.15 18.45 27.55
C HIS A 459 7.77 18.29 28.19
N LEU A 460 6.97 19.34 28.22
CA LEU A 460 5.60 19.28 28.75
C LEU A 460 4.73 18.26 27.99
N LEU A 461 5.03 18.01 26.71
CA LEU A 461 4.34 17.00 25.88
C LEU A 461 4.52 15.56 26.39
N LEU A 462 5.48 15.32 27.29
CA LEU A 462 5.78 14.01 27.85
C LEU A 462 4.92 13.67 29.08
N TYR A 463 4.25 14.67 29.67
CA TYR A 463 3.52 14.51 30.93
C TYR A 463 2.02 14.25 30.73
N PRO A 464 1.35 13.59 31.69
CA PRO A 464 -0.10 13.38 31.67
C PRO A 464 -0.90 14.67 31.54
N ILE A 465 -1.89 14.70 30.65
CA ILE A 465 -2.74 15.90 30.40
C ILE A 465 -3.44 16.35 31.69
N LYS A 466 -3.93 15.42 32.51
CA LYS A 466 -4.57 15.74 33.79
C LYS A 466 -3.67 16.51 34.75
N ARG A 467 -2.36 16.19 34.78
CA ARG A 467 -1.39 16.91 35.63
C ARG A 467 -1.14 18.32 35.13
N ILE A 468 -1.05 18.47 33.82
CA ILE A 468 -0.98 19.80 33.18
C ILE A 468 -2.22 20.61 33.55
N GLU A 469 -3.42 20.00 33.53
CA GLU A 469 -4.68 20.63 33.96
C GLU A 469 -4.68 21.02 35.43
N GLU A 470 -4.33 20.10 36.33
CA GLU A 470 -4.24 20.33 37.77
C GLU A 470 -3.32 21.50 38.09
N LYS A 471 -2.13 21.54 37.48
CA LYS A 471 -1.18 22.64 37.69
C LYS A 471 -1.63 23.94 37.05
N MET A 472 -2.33 23.88 35.91
CA MET A 472 -2.90 25.07 35.30
C MET A 472 -4.04 25.67 36.14
N LEU A 473 -4.86 24.84 36.80
CA LEU A 473 -5.88 25.28 37.75
C LEU A 473 -5.27 25.80 39.05
N LEU A 474 -4.22 25.13 39.56
CA LEU A 474 -3.49 25.58 40.74
C LEU A 474 -2.89 26.96 40.52
N LEU A 475 -2.30 27.22 39.35
CA LEU A 475 -1.77 28.53 38.99
C LEU A 475 -2.83 29.64 38.88
N GLN A 476 -4.11 29.28 38.76
CA GLN A 476 -5.24 30.23 38.77
C GLN A 476 -5.77 30.48 40.19
N SER A 477 -5.30 29.73 41.21
CA SER A 477 -5.71 29.98 42.58
C SER A 477 -4.94 31.18 43.16
N PRO A 478 -5.60 32.01 44.00
CA PRO A 478 -4.94 33.13 44.66
C PRO A 478 -3.80 32.69 45.59
N ASP A 479 -3.95 31.52 46.22
CA ASP A 479 -2.97 30.95 47.15
C ASP A 479 -1.63 30.63 46.46
N ALA A 480 -1.66 30.16 45.20
CA ALA A 480 -0.45 29.83 44.46
C ALA A 480 0.43 31.05 44.16
N GLN A 481 -0.16 32.25 44.11
CA GLN A 481 0.58 33.48 43.87
C GLN A 481 1.44 33.88 45.08
N GLU A 482 0.94 33.62 46.30
CA GLU A 482 1.64 33.89 47.55
C GLU A 482 2.78 32.88 47.77
N ASP A 483 2.52 31.60 47.50
CA ASP A 483 3.49 30.52 47.64
C ASP A 483 4.66 30.62 46.64
N LEU A 484 4.40 31.05 45.40
CA LEU A 484 5.41 31.13 44.35
C LEU A 484 6.19 32.45 44.33
N GLN A 485 5.79 33.45 45.12
CA GLN A 485 6.43 34.77 45.21
C GLN A 485 6.74 35.40 43.83
N LEU A 486 5.80 35.29 42.89
CA LEU A 486 6.02 35.72 41.52
C LEU A 486 6.17 37.25 41.46
N PRO A 487 7.07 37.79 40.61
CA PRO A 487 7.34 39.24 40.50
C PRO A 487 6.22 40.02 39.76
N VAL A 488 5.00 39.47 39.71
CA VAL A 488 3.87 39.99 38.95
C VAL A 488 2.61 40.09 39.80
N THR A 489 1.81 41.13 39.55
CA THR A 489 0.60 41.44 40.32
C THR A 489 -0.56 40.49 40.06
N ASN A 490 -0.60 39.78 38.93
CA ASN A 490 -1.62 38.76 38.64
C ASN A 490 -1.08 37.72 37.65
N PHE A 491 -1.50 36.47 37.76
CA PHE A 491 -1.14 35.38 36.85
C PHE A 491 -1.46 35.68 35.39
N ASP A 492 -2.54 36.42 35.13
CA ASP A 492 -2.94 36.86 33.77
C ASP A 492 -1.91 37.77 33.08
N SER A 493 -0.94 38.30 33.83
CA SER A 493 0.13 39.15 33.28
C SER A 493 1.35 38.37 32.79
N LEU A 494 1.43 37.07 33.09
CA LEU A 494 2.48 36.19 32.58
C LEU A 494 2.27 35.91 31.09
N SER A 495 3.39 35.83 30.36
CA SER A 495 3.36 35.33 29.00
C SER A 495 2.99 33.85 28.99
N ASN A 496 2.34 33.41 27.92
CA ASN A 496 2.06 32.00 27.66
C ASN A 496 3.30 31.09 27.82
N ASN A 497 4.49 31.60 27.49
CA ASN A 497 5.73 30.86 27.61
C ASN A 497 6.09 30.62 29.09
N GLU A 498 6.00 31.67 29.92
CA GLU A 498 6.24 31.60 31.36
C GLU A 498 5.22 30.68 32.04
N ILE A 499 3.95 30.74 31.64
CA ILE A 499 2.90 29.84 32.14
C ILE A 499 3.28 28.37 31.91
N LEU A 500 3.66 28.01 30.67
CA LEU A 500 4.05 26.64 30.35
C LEU A 500 5.31 26.20 31.09
N THR A 501 6.28 27.10 31.27
CA THR A 501 7.50 26.83 32.04
C THR A 501 7.20 26.60 33.52
N LEU A 502 6.32 27.42 34.12
CA LEU A 502 5.90 27.28 35.52
C LEU A 502 5.13 25.98 35.75
N ILE A 503 4.25 25.59 34.83
CA ILE A 503 3.56 24.30 34.90
C ILE A 503 4.59 23.16 34.91
N LEU A 504 5.55 23.17 33.99
CA LEU A 504 6.60 22.15 33.93
C LEU A 504 7.43 22.13 35.23
N TYR A 505 7.79 23.30 35.75
CA TYR A 505 8.50 23.44 37.02
C TYR A 505 7.71 22.84 38.19
N LEU A 506 6.43 23.19 38.32
CA LEU A 506 5.55 22.70 39.39
C LEU A 506 5.34 21.18 39.35
N ILE A 507 5.31 20.60 38.15
CA ILE A 507 5.27 19.13 38.01
C ILE A 507 6.61 18.56 38.49
N GLU A 508 7.73 19.02 37.94
CA GLU A 508 9.05 18.45 38.26
C GLU A 508 9.50 18.69 39.70
N SER A 509 9.07 19.78 40.33
CA SER A 509 9.39 20.07 41.74
C SER A 509 8.82 19.02 42.68
N GLU A 510 7.64 18.45 42.39
CA GLU A 510 7.06 17.35 43.17
C GLU A 510 7.88 16.05 43.07
N PHE A 511 8.65 15.91 41.99
CA PHE A 511 9.46 14.73 41.70
C PHE A 511 10.96 15.00 41.78
N HIS A 512 11.38 16.11 42.41
CA HIS A 512 12.78 16.47 42.57
C HIS A 512 13.57 16.50 41.24
N PHE A 513 12.92 16.91 40.15
CA PHE A 513 13.50 17.01 38.81
C PHE A 513 14.08 15.70 38.24
N THR A 514 13.58 14.55 38.69
CA THR A 514 14.02 13.23 38.18
C THR A 514 13.40 12.88 36.82
N GLY A 515 12.39 13.61 36.36
CA GLY A 515 11.57 13.22 35.21
C GLY A 515 10.64 12.04 35.50
N ASP A 516 10.42 11.66 36.77
CA ASP A 516 9.51 10.58 37.18
C ASP A 516 8.04 11.03 37.18
N GLY A 517 7.77 12.34 37.06
CA GLY A 517 6.42 12.92 36.99
C GLY A 517 5.56 12.44 35.82
N ILE A 518 6.12 11.64 34.90
CA ILE A 518 5.41 11.00 33.80
C ILE A 518 4.62 9.73 34.22
N TRP A 519 4.89 9.12 35.39
CA TRP A 519 4.35 7.81 35.80
C TRP A 519 3.27 7.85 36.88
N THR A 520 2.63 9.00 37.08
CA THR A 520 1.69 9.22 38.20
C THR A 520 0.41 8.38 38.19
N GLU A 521 0.09 7.70 37.08
CA GLU A 521 -1.06 6.80 36.95
C GLU A 521 -0.63 5.40 36.46
N GLN A 522 -0.19 4.51 37.36
CA GLN A 522 0.07 3.10 37.02
C GLN A 522 -0.76 2.15 37.88
N HIS A 523 -1.75 1.49 37.24
CA HIS A 523 -2.39 0.30 37.79
C HIS A 523 -1.62 -0.94 37.32
N THR A 524 -0.95 -1.61 38.26
CA THR A 524 -0.26 -2.89 38.05
C THR A 524 -1.26 -4.05 37.96
N HIS A 525 -1.23 -4.83 36.87
CA HIS A 525 -1.88 -6.14 36.87
C HIS A 525 -1.03 -7.19 36.16
N HIS A 526 -0.91 -8.35 36.81
CA HIS A 526 -0.29 -9.57 36.29
C HIS A 526 -1.14 -10.16 35.16
N VAL A 527 -0.50 -10.73 34.14
CA VAL A 527 -1.18 -11.55 33.13
C VAL A 527 -0.44 -12.87 32.96
N GLU A 528 -1.18 -13.99 33.02
CA GLU A 528 -0.67 -15.36 32.89
C GLU A 528 -0.98 -15.96 31.50
N ASN A 529 -0.06 -16.81 31.02
CA ASN A 529 -0.15 -17.81 29.94
C ASN A 529 -0.43 -17.34 28.49
N PHE A 530 0.57 -17.49 27.60
CA PHE A 530 0.52 -17.03 26.19
C PHE A 530 1.13 -18.00 25.15
N ASN A 531 0.74 -19.28 25.15
CA ASN A 531 1.24 -20.25 24.16
C ASN A 531 0.39 -20.40 22.87
N ASN A 532 -0.73 -19.66 22.71
CA ASN A 532 -1.69 -19.95 21.64
C ASN A 532 -1.82 -18.88 20.53
N LEU A 533 -1.00 -17.83 20.51
CA LEU A 533 -1.32 -16.63 19.71
C LEU A 533 -0.40 -16.33 18.53
N LEU A 534 0.78 -16.94 18.43
CA LEU A 534 1.71 -16.69 17.33
C LEU A 534 2.32 -18.00 16.79
N PRO A 535 1.94 -18.47 15.59
CA PRO A 535 2.44 -19.72 15.00
C PRO A 535 3.93 -19.67 14.59
N ASP A 536 4.58 -18.50 14.66
CA ASP A 536 5.99 -18.29 14.29
C ASP A 536 6.96 -18.32 15.49
N PHE A 537 6.49 -18.59 16.71
CA PHE A 537 7.34 -18.61 17.90
C PHE A 537 8.03 -19.96 18.09
N PRO A 538 9.35 -20.01 18.36
CA PRO A 538 10.03 -21.24 18.76
C PRO A 538 9.45 -21.77 20.08
N GLU A 539 9.15 -23.07 20.14
CA GLU A 539 8.56 -23.77 21.31
C GLU A 539 9.40 -23.68 22.60
N SER A 540 10.67 -23.27 22.49
CA SER A 540 11.63 -23.21 23.61
C SER A 540 11.44 -22.01 24.56
N LEU A 541 10.34 -21.24 24.47
CA LEU A 541 10.20 -19.91 25.09
C LEU A 541 9.13 -19.85 26.19
N ASN A 542 9.19 -20.76 27.16
CA ASN A 542 8.41 -20.67 28.40
C ASN A 542 9.20 -19.93 29.49
N LYS A 543 8.80 -18.70 29.83
CA LYS A 543 8.98 -18.10 31.17
C LYS A 543 8.04 -16.89 31.33
N VAL A 544 7.46 -16.77 32.52
CA VAL A 544 6.48 -15.75 32.92
C VAL A 544 7.11 -14.35 32.91
N TYR A 545 6.45 -13.37 32.28
CA TYR A 545 6.95 -11.99 32.14
C TYR A 545 6.19 -11.00 33.04
N LYS A 546 6.91 -10.05 33.65
CA LYS A 546 6.35 -8.91 34.40
C LYS A 546 6.38 -7.67 33.50
N TYR A 547 5.21 -7.11 33.19
CA TYR A 547 5.06 -5.87 32.41
C TYR A 547 4.71 -4.69 33.32
N GLY A 548 5.21 -3.49 33.00
CA GLY A 548 4.73 -2.23 33.57
C GLY A 548 5.52 -1.65 34.76
N VAL A 549 6.70 -2.14 35.09
CA VAL A 549 7.53 -1.60 36.19
C VAL A 549 8.59 -0.63 35.66
N LYS A 550 8.92 0.41 36.45
CA LYS A 550 10.17 1.18 36.33
C LYS A 550 11.32 0.22 36.00
N PRO A 551 12.22 0.51 35.04
CA PRO A 551 13.41 -0.30 34.85
C PRO A 551 14.09 -0.42 36.21
N ALA A 552 14.19 -1.64 36.76
CA ALA A 552 14.92 -1.83 38.00
C ALA A 552 16.33 -1.30 37.77
N ASP A 553 16.81 -0.44 38.67
CA ASP A 553 18.20 -0.01 38.65
C ASP A 553 19.04 -1.28 38.57
N LYS A 554 19.85 -1.40 37.51
CA LYS A 554 20.85 -2.44 37.46
C LYS A 554 21.76 -2.19 38.65
N MET A 555 21.56 -2.93 39.74
CA MET A 555 22.58 -3.10 40.75
C MET A 555 23.80 -3.60 40.00
N ILE A 556 24.77 -2.72 39.82
CA ILE A 556 26.14 -3.08 39.49
C ILE A 556 26.57 -3.89 40.71
N MET A 557 26.50 -5.22 40.60
CA MET A 557 27.31 -6.05 41.49
C MET A 557 28.76 -5.79 41.08
N GLU A 558 29.38 -4.88 41.82
CA GLU A 558 30.83 -4.81 41.91
C GLU A 558 31.37 -6.16 42.38
N ARG A 559 32.54 -6.48 41.83
CA ARG A 559 33.28 -7.72 41.99
C ARG A 559 33.54 -8.05 43.46
N LEU A 560 33.44 -9.33 43.80
CA LEU A 560 34.46 -10.04 44.56
C LEU A 560 35.03 -11.15 43.67
#